data_AF-A0A1U7XDR7-F1
#
_entry.id   AF-A0A1U7XDR7-F1
#
_cell.length_a   1.000
_cell.length_b   1.000
_cell.length_c   1.000
_cell.angle_alpha   90.00
_cell.angle_beta   90.00
_cell.angle_gamma   90.00
#
_symmetry.space_group_name_H-M   'P 1'
#
loop_
_entity.id
_entity.type
_entity.pdbx_description
1 polymer ?
#
loop_
_entity_poly.entity_id
_entity_poly.type
_entity_poly.pdbx_seq_one_letter_code
_entity_poly.pdbx_strand_id
1 'polypeptide(L)'
;NKTNRSKRSLPPYIGTKSYARLRYEMEQKNGKPPSRVEVFMESRKRKKGKQVDAFQQDVIVQFDQFKKQQKEGEISLNDDDIFEKVLGAEKNGYLRAYGPGKNISEYFGGRPTKVQLIKQLELTRKEANERVEEVKREAKEQIKEIKKDMNEQLAQMSTQWE
;
A
#
# COMPACT_ATOMS: atom_id res chain seq x y z
N ASN A 1 12.04 -23.12 -27.14
CA ASN A 1 11.66 -21.87 -26.42
C ASN A 1 10.42 -21.13 -26.98
N LYS A 2 9.76 -21.57 -28.08
CA LYS A 2 8.53 -20.92 -28.61
C LYS A 2 7.28 -21.28 -27.78
N THR A 3 7.14 -22.57 -27.43
CA THR A 3 6.07 -23.13 -26.58
C THR A 3 6.02 -22.51 -25.19
N ASN A 4 7.16 -22.29 -24.54
CA ASN A 4 7.20 -21.61 -23.24
C ASN A 4 6.83 -20.13 -23.36
N ARG A 5 7.20 -19.47 -24.46
CA ARG A 5 6.85 -18.07 -24.72
C ARG A 5 5.35 -17.88 -24.96
N SER A 6 4.70 -18.80 -25.66
CA SER A 6 3.25 -18.74 -25.87
C SER A 6 2.43 -18.99 -24.59
N LYS A 7 3.01 -19.67 -23.60
CA LYS A 7 2.40 -19.89 -22.28
C LYS A 7 2.56 -18.70 -21.32
N ARG A 8 3.34 -17.67 -21.67
CA ARG A 8 3.52 -16.49 -20.80
C ARG A 8 2.28 -15.60 -20.87
N SER A 9 1.58 -15.49 -19.76
CA SER A 9 0.60 -14.41 -19.58
C SER A 9 1.34 -13.07 -19.45
N LEU A 10 0.83 -12.03 -20.12
CA LEU A 10 1.30 -10.65 -20.01
C LEU A 10 2.79 -10.37 -20.38
N PRO A 11 3.26 -10.74 -21.59
CA PRO A 11 4.62 -10.43 -22.02
C PRO A 11 4.83 -8.90 -22.20
N PRO A 12 6.01 -8.35 -21.84
CA PRO A 12 6.34 -6.95 -22.12
C PRO A 12 6.70 -6.74 -23.60
N TYR A 13 6.56 -5.51 -24.08
CA TYR A 13 6.86 -5.07 -25.45
C TYR A 13 8.18 -4.30 -25.58
N ILE A 14 9.13 -4.56 -24.67
CA ILE A 14 10.43 -3.87 -24.60
C ILE A 14 11.54 -4.54 -25.43
N GLY A 15 11.20 -5.60 -26.18
CA GLY A 15 12.16 -6.35 -26.98
C GLY A 15 13.20 -7.05 -26.10
N THR A 16 14.48 -6.83 -26.40
CA THR A 16 15.63 -7.37 -25.65
C THR A 16 16.05 -6.51 -24.46
N LYS A 17 15.43 -5.34 -24.25
CA LYS A 17 15.76 -4.48 -23.11
C LYS A 17 15.29 -5.13 -21.80
N SER A 18 16.09 -4.96 -20.74
CA SER A 18 15.71 -5.37 -19.38
C SER A 18 14.89 -4.27 -18.69
N TYR A 19 14.12 -4.64 -17.65
CA TYR A 19 13.42 -3.66 -16.82
C TYR A 19 14.37 -2.71 -16.09
N ALA A 20 15.55 -3.19 -15.68
CA ALA A 20 16.58 -2.35 -15.07
C ALA A 20 17.03 -1.23 -16.02
N ARG A 21 17.26 -1.57 -17.30
CA ARG A 21 17.61 -0.58 -18.32
C ARG A 21 16.46 0.39 -18.60
N LEU A 22 15.22 -0.11 -18.64
CA LEU A 22 14.04 0.73 -18.81
C LEU A 22 13.90 1.74 -17.65
N ARG A 23 14.07 1.27 -16.41
CA ARG A 23 14.06 2.12 -15.20
C ARG A 23 15.08 3.24 -15.29
N TYR A 24 16.32 2.89 -15.64
CA TYR A 24 17.39 3.88 -15.82
C TYR A 24 17.05 4.89 -16.92
N GLU A 25 16.57 4.44 -18.09
CA GLU A 25 16.16 5.34 -19.18
C GLU A 25 15.00 6.28 -18.77
N MET A 26 14.07 5.83 -17.93
CA MET A 26 12.98 6.65 -17.41
C MET A 26 13.46 7.64 -16.34
N GLU A 27 14.37 7.22 -15.47
CA GLU A 27 14.97 8.06 -14.44
C GLU A 27 15.77 9.21 -15.05
N GLN A 28 16.56 8.93 -16.09
CA GLN A 28 17.31 9.96 -16.83
C GLN A 28 16.39 10.97 -17.52
N LYS A 29 15.20 10.56 -17.95
CA LYS A 29 14.22 11.46 -18.62
C LYS A 29 13.44 12.32 -17.62
N ASN A 30 13.01 11.72 -16.52
CA ASN A 30 12.10 12.36 -15.56
C ASN A 30 12.84 13.01 -14.38
N GLY A 31 14.16 12.75 -14.24
CA GLY A 31 14.97 13.22 -13.11
C GLY A 31 14.61 12.58 -11.76
N LYS A 32 13.75 11.55 -11.75
CA LYS A 32 13.27 10.86 -10.56
C LYS A 32 13.14 9.36 -10.82
N PRO A 33 13.39 8.51 -9.82
CA PRO A 33 13.25 7.06 -9.98
C PRO A 33 11.79 6.70 -10.27
N PRO A 34 11.51 5.96 -11.36
CA PRO A 34 10.14 5.63 -11.73
C PRO A 34 9.54 4.59 -10.77
N SER A 35 8.23 4.74 -10.55
CA SER A 35 7.45 3.76 -9.80
C SER A 35 7.42 2.40 -10.49
N ARG A 36 7.22 1.32 -9.72
CA ARG A 36 6.98 -0.02 -10.29
C ARG A 36 5.80 -0.01 -11.28
N VAL A 37 4.76 0.78 -11.02
CA VAL A 37 3.55 0.83 -11.85
C VAL A 37 3.89 1.50 -13.18
N GLU A 38 4.63 2.60 -13.12
CA GLU A 38 5.08 3.34 -14.29
C GLU A 38 5.96 2.48 -15.22
N VAL A 39 6.90 1.73 -14.64
CA VAL A 39 7.77 0.80 -15.39
C VAL A 39 6.93 -0.30 -16.04
N PHE A 40 5.92 -0.82 -15.34
CA PHE A 40 5.01 -1.82 -15.91
C PHE A 40 4.20 -1.25 -17.06
N MET A 41 3.60 -0.07 -16.91
CA MET A 41 2.82 0.57 -17.97
C MET A 41 3.70 0.87 -19.19
N GLU A 42 4.88 1.47 -18.98
CA GLU A 42 5.80 1.82 -20.06
C GLU A 42 6.25 0.59 -20.84
N SER A 43 6.55 -0.50 -20.14
CA SER A 43 6.97 -1.75 -20.78
C SER A 43 5.87 -2.46 -21.57
N ARG A 44 4.59 -2.08 -21.41
CA ARG A 44 3.46 -2.63 -22.18
C ARG A 44 2.93 -1.66 -23.24
N LYS A 45 3.60 -0.53 -23.45
CA LYS A 45 3.32 0.33 -24.61
C LYS A 45 3.89 -0.32 -25.87
N ARG A 46 3.02 -0.59 -26.85
CA ARG A 46 3.46 -0.99 -28.20
C ARG A 46 3.90 0.23 -29.01
N LYS A 47 4.70 -0.04 -30.04
CA LYS A 47 4.99 0.97 -31.09
C LYS A 47 3.69 1.45 -31.72
N LYS A 48 3.62 2.75 -32.05
CA LYS A 48 2.46 3.38 -32.69
C LYS A 48 1.96 2.53 -33.86
N GLY A 49 0.66 2.22 -33.86
CA GLY A 49 -0.02 1.45 -34.91
C GLY A 49 -0.18 -0.05 -34.66
N LYS A 50 0.37 -0.62 -33.57
CA LYS A 50 0.13 -2.03 -33.21
C LYS A 50 -0.85 -2.14 -32.04
N GLN A 51 -1.93 -2.88 -32.25
CA GLN A 51 -2.90 -3.19 -31.20
C GLN A 51 -2.25 -4.01 -30.07
N VAL A 52 -2.60 -3.64 -28.84
CA VAL A 52 -2.29 -4.38 -27.61
C VAL A 52 -3.34 -5.48 -27.44
N ASP A 53 -2.97 -6.59 -26.81
CA ASP A 53 -3.91 -7.67 -26.49
C ASP A 53 -5.02 -7.15 -25.56
N ALA A 54 -6.26 -7.61 -25.72
CA ALA A 54 -7.42 -7.09 -24.97
C ALA A 54 -7.20 -7.21 -23.46
N PHE A 55 -6.72 -8.37 -23.01
CA PHE A 55 -6.41 -8.60 -21.59
C PHE A 55 -5.33 -7.66 -21.06
N GLN A 56 -4.32 -7.34 -21.86
CA GLN A 56 -3.30 -6.37 -21.47
C GLN A 56 -3.82 -4.94 -21.46
N GLN A 57 -4.72 -4.61 -22.39
CA GLN A 57 -5.32 -3.30 -22.46
C GLN A 57 -6.18 -3.04 -21.21
N ASP A 58 -6.96 -4.02 -20.77
CA ASP A 58 -7.77 -3.92 -19.56
C ASP A 58 -6.90 -3.69 -18.31
N VAL A 59 -5.79 -4.45 -18.20
CA VAL A 59 -4.82 -4.27 -17.11
C VAL A 59 -4.22 -2.86 -17.11
N ILE A 60 -3.85 -2.33 -18.30
CA ILE A 60 -3.30 -0.97 -18.41
C ILE A 60 -4.33 0.07 -17.97
N VAL A 61 -5.59 -0.09 -18.41
CA VAL A 61 -6.69 0.82 -18.03
C VAL A 61 -6.92 0.82 -16.52
N GLN A 62 -6.91 -0.35 -15.87
CA GLN A 62 -7.03 -0.44 -14.42
C GLN A 62 -5.88 0.28 -13.70
N PHE A 63 -4.63 0.09 -14.15
CA PHE A 63 -3.50 0.82 -13.57
C PHE A 63 -3.62 2.34 -13.75
N ASP A 64 -4.03 2.81 -14.92
CA ASP A 64 -4.24 4.24 -15.17
C ASP A 64 -5.35 4.81 -14.27
N GLN A 65 -6.44 4.08 -14.06
CA GLN A 65 -7.53 4.48 -13.15
C GLN A 65 -7.02 4.63 -11.70
N PHE A 66 -6.33 3.63 -11.18
CA PHE A 66 -5.78 3.70 -9.82
C PHE A 66 -4.74 4.83 -9.67
N LYS A 67 -3.91 5.09 -10.67
CA LYS A 67 -2.95 6.20 -10.63
C LYS A 67 -3.63 7.57 -10.72
N LYS A 68 -4.79 7.70 -11.38
CA LYS A 68 -5.59 8.93 -11.35
C LYS A 68 -6.21 9.16 -9.98
N GLN A 69 -6.86 8.15 -9.43
CA GLN A 69 -7.48 8.22 -8.09
C GLN A 69 -6.44 8.50 -6.98
N GLN A 70 -5.23 7.93 -7.09
CA GLN A 70 -4.14 8.23 -6.18
C GLN A 70 -3.67 9.70 -6.27
N LYS A 71 -3.66 10.29 -7.47
CA LYS A 71 -3.31 11.71 -7.66
C LYS A 71 -4.39 12.66 -7.18
N GLU A 72 -5.65 12.26 -7.33
CA GLU A 72 -6.83 13.01 -6.85
C GLU A 72 -7.00 12.90 -5.33
N GLY A 73 -6.22 12.04 -4.66
CA GLY A 73 -6.25 11.85 -3.21
C GLY A 73 -7.41 10.98 -2.73
N GLU A 74 -8.18 10.39 -3.64
CA GLU A 74 -9.28 9.47 -3.31
C GLU A 74 -8.76 8.16 -2.69
N ILE A 75 -7.53 7.78 -3.01
CA ILE A 75 -6.93 6.51 -2.62
C ILE A 75 -5.52 6.70 -2.06
N SER A 76 -5.33 6.33 -0.79
CA SER A 76 -4.02 6.25 -0.12
C SER A 76 -3.43 4.84 -0.18
N LEU A 77 -3.39 4.24 -1.38
CA LEU A 77 -2.76 2.94 -1.60
C LEU A 77 -1.33 3.14 -2.07
N ASN A 78 -0.42 2.29 -1.59
CA ASN A 78 0.92 2.25 -2.13
C ASN A 78 0.90 1.63 -3.54
N ASP A 79 1.94 1.91 -4.33
CA ASP A 79 2.07 1.33 -5.66
C ASP A 79 2.07 -0.20 -5.62
N ASP A 80 2.61 -0.80 -4.55
CA ASP A 80 2.61 -2.25 -4.35
C ASP A 80 1.20 -2.82 -4.14
N ASP A 81 0.34 -2.12 -3.42
CA ASP A 81 -1.05 -2.52 -3.19
C ASP A 81 -1.88 -2.42 -4.48
N ILE A 82 -1.62 -1.39 -5.30
CA ILE A 82 -2.26 -1.24 -6.61
C ILE A 82 -1.92 -2.43 -7.50
N PHE A 83 -0.66 -2.89 -7.49
CA PHE A 83 -0.25 -4.10 -8.20
C PHE A 83 -0.97 -5.35 -7.74
N GLU A 84 -1.10 -5.52 -6.41
CA GLU A 84 -1.79 -6.67 -5.85
C GLU A 84 -3.28 -6.66 -6.23
N LYS A 85 -3.94 -5.50 -6.24
CA LYS A 85 -5.34 -5.38 -6.68
C LYS A 85 -5.54 -5.72 -8.15
N VAL A 86 -4.66 -5.26 -9.04
CA VAL A 86 -4.82 -5.43 -10.50
C VAL A 86 -4.35 -6.82 -10.97
N LEU A 87 -3.21 -7.29 -10.47
CA LEU A 87 -2.54 -8.51 -10.96
C LEU A 87 -2.56 -9.68 -9.96
N GLY A 88 -3.19 -9.49 -8.81
CA GLY A 88 -3.15 -10.40 -7.68
C GLY A 88 -1.81 -10.37 -6.94
N ALA A 89 -1.76 -11.09 -5.82
CA ALA A 89 -0.54 -11.25 -5.03
C ALA A 89 0.64 -11.77 -5.88
N GLU A 90 1.83 -11.26 -5.58
CA GLU A 90 3.06 -11.72 -6.22
C GLU A 90 3.30 -13.21 -5.88
N LYS A 91 3.49 -14.04 -6.90
CA LYS A 91 3.75 -15.49 -6.74
C LYS A 91 5.24 -15.74 -6.55
N ASN A 92 5.60 -16.76 -5.75
CA ASN A 92 6.98 -17.13 -5.41
C ASN A 92 7.98 -16.97 -6.57
N GLY A 93 9.14 -16.37 -6.28
CA GLY A 93 10.22 -16.17 -7.23
C GLY A 93 10.61 -14.69 -7.40
N TYR A 94 10.59 -14.24 -8.66
CA TYR A 94 11.01 -12.89 -9.03
C TYR A 94 9.87 -11.89 -8.98
N LEU A 95 10.20 -10.67 -8.56
CA LEU A 95 9.24 -9.57 -8.51
C LEU A 95 8.86 -9.10 -9.92
N ARG A 96 7.55 -9.00 -10.21
CA ARG A 96 7.08 -8.52 -11.52
C ARG A 96 7.53 -7.07 -11.77
N ALA A 97 7.92 -6.79 -13.03
CA ALA A 97 8.34 -5.46 -13.52
C ALA A 97 9.48 -4.76 -12.76
N TYR A 98 10.27 -5.49 -11.96
CA TYR A 98 11.48 -4.95 -11.36
C TYR A 98 12.72 -5.20 -12.22
N GLY A 99 12.89 -6.45 -12.67
CA GLY A 99 14.06 -6.88 -13.43
C GLY A 99 14.61 -8.21 -12.93
N PRO A 100 15.64 -8.74 -13.60
CA PRO A 100 16.35 -9.92 -13.10
C PRO A 100 16.99 -9.61 -11.75
N GLY A 101 16.94 -10.57 -10.83
CA GLY A 101 17.70 -10.55 -9.57
C GLY A 101 16.93 -10.08 -8.33
N LYS A 102 15.87 -9.27 -8.46
CA LYS A 102 15.09 -8.85 -7.29
C LYS A 102 14.05 -9.92 -6.94
N ASN A 103 14.30 -10.66 -5.86
CA ASN A 103 13.36 -11.65 -5.35
C ASN A 103 12.30 -10.97 -4.46
N ILE A 104 11.11 -11.57 -4.38
CA ILE A 104 9.98 -11.02 -3.60
C ILE A 104 10.34 -10.89 -2.12
N SER A 105 11.02 -11.87 -1.54
CA SER A 105 11.42 -11.88 -0.13
C SER A 105 12.45 -10.81 0.23
N GLU A 106 13.31 -10.40 -0.69
CA GLU A 106 14.29 -9.35 -0.48
C GLU A 106 13.63 -7.97 -0.61
N TYR A 107 12.63 -7.85 -1.48
CA TYR A 107 11.91 -6.59 -1.69
C TYR A 107 10.92 -6.28 -0.56
N PHE A 108 10.05 -7.23 -0.21
CA PHE A 108 9.04 -7.03 0.84
C PHE A 108 9.57 -7.29 2.25
N GLY A 109 10.84 -7.68 2.38
CA GLY A 109 11.38 -8.27 3.59
C GLY A 109 11.01 -9.75 3.66
N GLY A 110 11.94 -10.57 4.15
CA GLY A 110 11.69 -11.99 4.31
C GLY A 110 10.47 -12.18 5.20
N ARG A 111 9.74 -13.29 5.01
CA ARG A 111 8.65 -13.62 5.94
C ARG A 111 9.23 -13.58 7.35
N PRO A 112 8.71 -12.70 8.23
CA PRO A 112 9.24 -12.60 9.58
C PRO A 112 9.10 -13.98 10.24
N THR A 113 10.12 -14.38 10.98
CA THR A 113 10.04 -15.64 11.71
C THR A 113 8.92 -15.57 12.74
N LYS A 114 8.40 -16.73 13.15
CA LYS A 114 7.37 -16.80 14.20
C LYS A 114 7.76 -16.01 15.45
N VAL A 115 9.04 -16.03 15.82
CA VAL A 115 9.59 -15.28 16.97
C VAL A 115 9.52 -13.78 16.76
N GLN A 116 9.87 -13.28 15.56
CA GLN A 116 9.79 -11.86 15.24
C GLN A 116 8.34 -11.35 15.26
N LEU A 117 7.40 -12.14 14.71
CA LEU A 117 5.96 -11.86 14.75
C LEU A 117 5.43 -11.78 16.18
N ILE A 118 5.78 -12.74 17.04
CA ILE A 118 5.37 -12.74 18.45
C ILE A 118 5.87 -11.48 19.16
N LYS A 119 7.15 -11.13 18.96
CA LYS A 119 7.74 -9.92 19.58
C LYS A 119 7.04 -8.62 19.12
N GLN A 120 6.71 -8.51 17.84
CA GLN A 120 5.93 -7.38 17.32
C GLN A 120 4.53 -7.34 17.94
N LEU A 121 3.85 -8.50 18.03
CA LEU A 121 2.52 -8.60 18.61
C LEU A 121 2.51 -8.20 20.09
N GLU A 122 3.53 -8.61 20.85
CA GLU A 122 3.71 -8.24 22.25
C GLU A 122 3.93 -6.73 22.42
N LEU A 123 4.76 -6.12 21.57
CA LEU A 123 4.98 -4.67 21.57
C LEU A 123 3.68 -3.90 21.28
N THR A 124 2.97 -4.27 20.21
CA THR A 124 1.69 -3.63 19.86
C THR A 124 0.65 -3.81 20.95
N ARG A 125 0.59 -5.00 21.58
CA ARG A 125 -0.31 -5.25 22.71
C ARG A 125 0.03 -4.36 23.91
N LYS A 126 1.32 -4.16 24.19
CA LYS A 126 1.77 -3.29 25.29
C LYS A 126 1.38 -1.84 25.03
N GLU A 127 1.67 -1.32 23.84
CA GLU A 127 1.29 0.05 23.44
C GLU A 127 -0.24 0.25 23.48
N ALA A 128 -1.01 -0.73 23.01
CA ALA A 128 -2.48 -0.68 23.06
C ALA A 128 -2.99 -0.65 24.51
N ASN A 129 -2.41 -1.46 25.41
CA ASN A 129 -2.77 -1.45 26.82
C ASN A 129 -2.43 -0.11 27.49
N GLU A 130 -1.26 0.46 27.21
CA GLU A 130 -0.85 1.77 27.73
C GLU A 130 -1.84 2.86 27.31
N ARG A 131 -2.25 2.89 26.03
CA ARG A 131 -3.29 3.82 25.54
C ARG A 131 -4.64 3.61 26.21
N VAL A 132 -5.04 2.36 26.43
CA VAL A 132 -6.32 2.05 27.11
C VAL A 132 -6.29 2.52 28.56
N GLU A 133 -5.17 2.35 29.27
CA GLU A 133 -5.05 2.84 30.65
C GLU A 133 -5.03 4.37 30.73
N GLU A 134 -4.41 5.04 29.76
CA GLU A 134 -4.44 6.50 29.66
C GLU A 134 -5.87 7.01 29.44
N VAL A 135 -6.60 6.45 28.47
CA VAL A 135 -8.02 6.81 28.22
C VAL A 135 -8.90 6.51 29.44
N LYS A 136 -8.66 5.39 30.15
CA LYS A 136 -9.39 5.09 31.40
C LYS A 136 -9.13 6.13 32.48
N ARG A 137 -7.90 6.64 32.59
CA ARG A 137 -7.54 7.67 33.56
C ARG A 137 -8.23 8.99 33.24
N GLU A 138 -8.16 9.43 31.99
CA GLU A 138 -8.85 10.64 31.52
C GLU A 138 -10.36 10.54 31.72
N ALA A 139 -10.98 9.40 31.40
CA ALA A 139 -12.40 9.17 31.63
C ALA A 139 -12.77 9.23 33.12
N LYS A 140 -11.92 8.70 34.02
CA LYS A 140 -12.14 8.79 35.47
C LYS A 140 -12.05 10.24 35.97
N GLU A 141 -11.13 11.03 35.45
CA GLU A 141 -10.99 12.45 35.78
C GLU A 141 -12.23 13.23 35.31
N GLN A 142 -12.67 13.04 34.06
CA GLN A 142 -13.90 13.65 33.54
C GLN A 142 -15.13 13.27 34.36
N ILE A 143 -15.30 12.00 34.75
CA ILE A 143 -16.41 11.56 35.61
C ILE A 143 -16.35 12.28 36.97
N LYS A 144 -15.16 12.50 37.51
CA LYS A 144 -14.99 13.19 38.80
C LYS A 144 -15.36 14.67 38.70
N GLU A 145 -14.98 15.33 37.60
CA GLU A 145 -15.38 16.71 37.31
C GLU A 145 -16.89 16.83 37.14
N ILE A 146 -17.50 15.99 36.30
CA ILE A 146 -18.96 15.95 36.10
C ILE A 146 -19.70 15.75 37.44
N LYS A 147 -19.21 14.86 38.30
CA LYS A 147 -19.80 14.65 39.63
C LYS A 147 -19.69 15.89 40.52
N LYS A 148 -18.58 16.63 40.44
CA LYS A 148 -18.39 17.85 41.20
C LYS A 148 -19.34 18.94 40.72
N ASP A 149 -19.41 19.15 39.40
CA ASP A 149 -20.31 20.13 38.78
C ASP A 149 -21.78 19.82 39.09
N MET A 150 -22.18 18.54 39.06
CA MET A 150 -23.53 18.12 39.42
C MET A 150 -23.87 18.42 40.89
N ASN A 151 -22.92 18.19 41.81
CA ASN A 151 -23.12 18.51 43.22
C ASN A 151 -23.22 20.03 43.46
N GLU A 152 -22.41 20.83 42.75
CA GLU A 152 -22.50 22.29 42.80
C GLU A 152 -23.85 22.80 42.26
N GLN A 153 -24.34 22.24 41.15
CA GLN A 153 -25.67 22.55 40.61
C GLN A 153 -26.80 22.19 41.60
N LEU A 154 -26.72 21.03 42.25
CA LEU A 154 -27.70 20.62 43.27
C LEU A 154 -27.71 21.59 44.47
N ALA A 155 -26.54 22.04 44.93
CA ALA A 155 -26.44 22.99 46.03
C ALA A 155 -26.97 24.39 45.66
N GLN A 156 -26.76 24.83 44.42
CA GLN A 156 -27.34 26.08 43.90
C GLN A 156 -28.86 26.00 43.77
N MET A 157 -29.40 24.87 43.31
CA MET A 157 -30.85 24.66 43.30
C MET A 157 -31.42 24.71 44.72
N SER A 158 -30.84 23.99 45.70
CA SER A 158 -31.39 23.98 47.06
C SER A 158 -31.40 25.36 47.72
N THR A 159 -30.42 26.21 47.41
CA THR A 159 -30.37 27.60 47.91
C THR A 159 -31.33 28.55 47.19
N GLN A 160 -31.84 28.21 46.00
CA GLN A 160 -32.89 28.98 45.32
C GLN A 160 -34.32 28.64 45.81
N TRP A 161 -34.50 27.52 46.51
CA TRP A 161 -35.80 27.06 47.02
C TRP A 161 -36.01 27.32 48.53
N GLU A 162 -35.05 27.94 49.21
CA GLU A 162 -35.17 28.51 50.58
C GLU A 162 -35.45 30.01 50.53
#